data_AF-A0A914F2U1-F1
#
_entry.id   AF-A0A914F2U1-F1
#
_cell.length_a   1.000
_cell.length_b   1.000
_cell.length_c   1.000
_cell.angle_alpha   90.00
_cell.angle_beta   90.00
_cell.angle_gamma   90.00
#
_symmetry.space_group_name_H-M   'P 1'
#
loop_
_entity.id
_entity.type
_entity.pdbx_description
1 polymer ?
#
loop_
_entity_poly.entity_id
_entity_poly.type
_entity_poly.pdbx_seq_one_letter_code
_entity_poly.pdbx_strand_id
1 'polypeptide(L)'
;MAETFANEPEVIFKDLSADDGDQVPMEIESLCMQCHENGITKLMCTRIPYYKQVIVVSFLCEHCGFRNNELQSGEAVQEFGTEIVLNVKTKEDLNRQVVKSEYASVEIPELDLVIPYNSQPGEITTVEGVLMRVKNGLEQDQDRRIQEHPEAAAQIDEFIKKLLSFATLEKPFTLKLNDPTGNCYIQNPNPLHVDPRCIVSHYYRKLADNKILGLADDNDEEEDPEVVAEREWKSYEDVKQEVLRFHVDCPGCGTPVETCMKPTDIPYFKTVIIMSTSCDTCGYKSNEVQASGPTQEYGCKLSCQITDELDLARDVLKCDTCNMAIPELEIEVGYGALSSRFTTVEGLLQATRQQLEEQSRFFMGDSAIDAEDGTNKRTIQNVLDGIDEILALKRKATLVLDDCAGNSYIQSLMAPMDDPKLQKSFYIRTFEQNDDLGLNDMKTENYGEMDAIEEEGEEDETETENQNENEKDEVQENATKQEV
;
A
#
# COMPACT_ATOMS: atom_id res chain seq x y z
N MET A 1 -29.38 33.82 10.51
CA MET A 1 -29.59 32.39 10.20
C MET A 1 -29.20 32.23 8.75
N ALA A 2 -27.93 31.93 8.50
CA ALA A 2 -27.44 31.60 7.18
C ALA A 2 -27.18 30.10 7.21
N GLU A 3 -28.06 29.33 6.57
CA GLU A 3 -27.92 27.89 6.41
C GLU A 3 -26.78 27.64 5.42
N THR A 4 -25.70 27.07 5.94
CA THR A 4 -24.62 26.49 5.15
C THR A 4 -25.16 25.24 4.45
N PHE A 5 -25.40 25.33 3.14
CA PHE A 5 -25.54 24.15 2.29
C PHE A 5 -24.16 23.48 2.22
N ALA A 6 -24.02 22.36 2.92
CA ALA A 6 -22.96 21.42 2.64
C ALA A 6 -23.24 20.82 1.27
N ASN A 7 -22.42 21.14 0.27
CA ASN A 7 -22.38 20.38 -0.98
C ASN A 7 -21.86 18.99 -0.63
N GLU A 8 -22.76 18.02 -0.50
CA GLU A 8 -22.39 16.61 -0.62
C GLU A 8 -21.74 16.37 -1.99
N PRO A 9 -20.70 15.55 -2.09
CA PRO A 9 -20.06 15.25 -3.37
C PRO A 9 -21.09 14.60 -4.31
N GLU A 10 -21.31 15.19 -5.49
CA GLU A 10 -22.17 14.60 -6.52
C GLU A 10 -21.64 13.20 -6.87
N VAL A 11 -22.39 12.18 -6.48
CA VAL A 11 -22.06 10.78 -6.79
C VAL A 11 -22.29 10.58 -8.30
N ILE A 12 -21.20 10.52 -9.06
CA ILE A 12 -21.21 10.42 -10.54
C ILE A 12 -21.84 9.09 -11.02
N PHE A 13 -21.66 8.00 -10.28
CA PHE A 13 -22.22 6.68 -10.61
C PHE A 13 -23.34 6.30 -9.64
N LYS A 14 -24.59 6.30 -10.13
CA LYS A 14 -25.76 5.83 -9.36
C LYS A 14 -26.13 4.40 -9.74
N ASP A 15 -26.65 3.63 -8.80
CA ASP A 15 -27.12 2.26 -9.06
C ASP A 15 -28.30 2.28 -10.05
N LEU A 16 -28.32 1.31 -10.98
CA LEU A 16 -29.41 1.18 -11.94
C LEU A 16 -30.66 0.66 -11.21
N SER A 17 -31.55 1.56 -10.80
CA SER A 17 -32.82 1.23 -10.15
C SER A 17 -34.01 1.69 -11.00
N ALA A 18 -35.12 0.94 -10.94
CA ALA A 18 -36.35 1.31 -11.64
C ALA A 18 -37.13 2.43 -10.92
N ASP A 19 -36.74 2.74 -9.68
CA ASP A 19 -37.42 3.70 -8.80
C ASP A 19 -36.67 5.05 -8.71
N ASP A 20 -35.45 5.17 -9.28
CA ASP A 20 -34.69 6.42 -9.35
C ASP A 20 -35.15 7.31 -10.51
N GLY A 21 -36.12 8.18 -10.24
CA GLY A 21 -36.57 9.23 -11.16
C GLY A 21 -35.54 10.37 -11.39
N ASP A 22 -34.40 10.36 -10.70
CA ASP A 22 -33.44 11.47 -10.61
C ASP A 22 -32.09 11.22 -11.30
N GLN A 23 -31.95 10.16 -12.12
CA GLN A 23 -30.74 9.96 -12.92
C GLN A 23 -30.91 10.63 -14.29
N VAL A 24 -30.57 11.92 -14.35
CA VAL A 24 -30.58 12.68 -15.60
C VAL A 24 -29.27 12.40 -16.36
N PRO A 25 -29.32 11.99 -17.64
CA PRO A 25 -28.12 11.81 -18.44
C PRO A 25 -27.45 13.16 -18.72
N MET A 26 -26.12 13.20 -18.68
CA MET A 26 -25.33 14.37 -19.06
C MET A 26 -25.40 14.53 -20.59
N GLU A 27 -25.68 15.74 -21.08
CA GLU A 27 -25.75 16.03 -22.52
C GLU A 27 -24.53 16.83 -22.97
N ILE A 28 -23.85 16.36 -24.01
CA ILE A 28 -22.66 16.98 -24.60
C ILE A 28 -22.88 17.13 -26.10
N GLU A 29 -22.51 18.28 -26.67
CA GLU A 29 -22.47 18.46 -28.13
C GLU A 29 -21.27 17.71 -28.72
N SER A 30 -21.50 16.86 -29.72
CA SER A 30 -20.46 16.05 -30.35
C SER A 30 -20.58 16.03 -31.86
N LEU A 31 -19.46 15.93 -32.57
CA LEU A 31 -19.43 15.90 -34.03
C LEU A 31 -20.06 14.61 -34.58
N CYS A 32 -21.01 14.73 -35.52
CA CYS A 32 -21.58 13.58 -36.20
C CYS A 32 -20.61 13.03 -37.26
N MET A 33 -20.23 11.76 -37.13
CA MET A 33 -19.32 11.12 -38.10
C MET A 33 -19.94 10.88 -39.50
N GLN A 34 -21.26 10.99 -39.64
CA GLN A 34 -21.95 10.78 -40.91
C GLN A 34 -22.11 12.07 -41.72
N CYS A 35 -22.54 13.16 -41.08
CA CYS A 35 -22.81 14.44 -41.75
C CYS A 35 -21.86 15.56 -41.36
N HIS A 36 -20.96 15.33 -40.40
CA HIS A 36 -19.99 16.30 -39.87
C HIS A 36 -20.62 17.57 -39.27
N GLU A 37 -21.91 17.54 -38.94
CA GLU A 37 -22.59 18.56 -38.13
C GLU A 37 -22.70 18.09 -36.67
N ASN A 38 -22.90 19.01 -35.72
CA ASN A 38 -22.99 18.63 -34.31
C ASN A 38 -24.32 17.91 -34.00
N GLY A 39 -24.22 16.79 -33.30
CA GLY A 39 -25.34 16.10 -32.66
C GLY A 39 -25.21 16.15 -31.13
N ILE A 40 -26.12 15.47 -30.44
CA ILE A 40 -26.17 15.41 -28.98
C ILE A 40 -25.75 14.01 -28.54
N THR A 41 -24.72 13.93 -27.71
CA THR A 41 -24.32 12.72 -26.99
C THR A 41 -24.87 12.78 -25.57
N LYS A 42 -25.66 11.79 -25.19
CA LYS A 42 -26.15 11.60 -23.82
C LYS A 42 -25.30 10.55 -23.11
N LEU A 43 -24.70 10.91 -21.98
CA LEU A 43 -23.89 10.03 -21.14
C LEU A 43 -24.66 9.69 -19.86
N MET A 44 -24.79 8.40 -19.56
CA MET A 44 -25.40 7.91 -18.33
C MET A 44 -24.42 6.99 -17.61
N CYS A 45 -23.82 7.50 -16.54
CA CYS A 45 -22.91 6.75 -15.68
C CYS A 45 -23.74 5.97 -14.65
N THR A 46 -23.82 4.65 -14.79
CA THR A 46 -24.64 3.80 -13.92
C THR A 46 -23.86 2.60 -13.42
N ARG A 47 -24.15 2.18 -12.19
CA ARG A 47 -23.63 0.94 -11.62
C ARG A 47 -24.72 -0.11 -11.74
N ILE A 48 -24.44 -1.19 -12.45
CA ILE A 48 -25.36 -2.33 -12.49
C ILE A 48 -25.10 -3.15 -11.22
N PRO A 49 -26.09 -3.35 -10.32
CA PRO A 49 -25.90 -4.13 -9.11
C PRO A 49 -25.39 -5.54 -9.44
N TYR A 50 -24.38 -6.01 -8.70
CA TYR A 50 -23.70 -7.29 -8.93
C TYR A 50 -22.97 -7.41 -10.29
N TYR A 51 -22.77 -6.29 -10.99
CA TYR A 51 -21.96 -6.17 -12.19
C TYR A 51 -21.02 -4.94 -12.10
N LYS A 52 -20.38 -4.58 -13.20
CA LYS A 52 -19.42 -3.47 -13.30
C LYS A 52 -20.11 -2.10 -13.37
N GLN A 53 -19.35 -1.05 -13.08
CA GLN A 53 -19.72 0.32 -13.43
C GLN A 53 -19.71 0.45 -14.96
N VAL A 54 -20.72 1.07 -15.55
CA VAL A 54 -20.86 1.21 -17.01
C VAL A 54 -21.28 2.63 -17.36
N ILE A 55 -20.81 3.10 -18.51
CA ILE A 55 -21.17 4.39 -19.09
C ILE A 55 -21.97 4.10 -20.35
N VAL A 56 -23.26 4.45 -20.34
CA VAL A 56 -24.12 4.34 -21.51
C VAL A 56 -24.00 5.64 -22.31
N VAL A 57 -23.49 5.54 -23.53
CA VAL A 57 -23.32 6.64 -24.47
C VAL A 57 -24.40 6.53 -25.53
N SER A 58 -25.25 7.55 -25.67
CA SER A 58 -26.30 7.60 -26.69
C SER A 58 -26.15 8.87 -27.51
N PHE A 59 -25.61 8.74 -28.72
CA PHE A 59 -25.53 9.81 -29.70
C PHE A 59 -26.77 9.87 -30.60
N LEU A 60 -27.30 11.07 -30.79
CA LEU A 60 -28.35 11.38 -31.77
C LEU A 60 -27.97 12.64 -32.55
N CYS A 61 -27.91 12.53 -33.87
CA CYS A 61 -27.82 13.69 -34.75
C CYS A 61 -29.22 14.10 -35.23
N GLU A 62 -29.65 15.31 -34.90
CA GLU A 62 -30.95 15.84 -35.35
C GLU A 62 -30.97 16.18 -36.86
N HIS A 63 -29.80 16.43 -37.45
CA HIS A 63 -29.67 16.85 -38.85
C HIS A 63 -29.79 15.69 -39.85
N CYS A 64 -29.13 14.56 -39.59
CA CYS A 64 -29.15 13.40 -40.48
C CYS A 64 -29.89 12.18 -39.90
N GLY A 65 -30.32 12.24 -38.64
CA GLY A 65 -31.01 11.14 -37.96
C GLY A 65 -30.11 9.97 -37.56
N PHE A 66 -28.78 10.08 -37.73
CA PHE A 66 -27.84 9.07 -37.29
C PHE A 66 -27.89 8.90 -35.77
N ARG A 67 -27.85 7.64 -35.32
CA ARG A 67 -27.90 7.24 -33.92
C ARG A 67 -26.78 6.25 -33.64
N ASN A 68 -26.08 6.44 -32.54
CA ASN A 68 -25.10 5.48 -32.05
C ASN A 68 -25.31 5.27 -30.55
N ASN A 69 -25.47 4.02 -30.11
CA ASN A 69 -25.59 3.70 -28.70
C ASN A 69 -24.47 2.73 -28.35
N GLU A 70 -23.67 3.10 -27.37
CA GLU A 70 -22.48 2.38 -26.95
C GLU A 70 -22.50 2.22 -25.44
N LEU A 71 -21.97 1.10 -24.96
CA LEU A 71 -21.86 0.81 -23.54
C LEU A 71 -20.37 0.63 -23.25
N GLN A 72 -19.82 1.60 -22.53
CA GLN A 72 -18.40 1.65 -22.15
C GLN A 72 -18.25 1.16 -20.71
N SER A 73 -17.07 0.63 -20.37
CA SER A 73 -16.75 0.30 -18.98
C SER A 73 -16.52 1.58 -18.19
N GLY A 74 -17.15 1.69 -17.02
CA GLY A 74 -16.92 2.78 -16.07
C GLY A 74 -15.86 2.44 -15.02
N GLU A 75 -15.17 1.29 -15.14
CA GLU A 75 -14.07 0.95 -14.25
C GLU A 75 -12.93 1.98 -14.38
N ALA A 76 -12.46 2.48 -13.25
CA ALA A 76 -11.30 3.34 -13.22
C ALA A 76 -10.09 2.63 -13.83
N VAL A 77 -9.28 3.38 -14.57
CA VAL A 77 -7.98 2.92 -15.04
C VAL A 77 -7.11 2.56 -13.83
N GLN A 78 -6.50 1.37 -13.83
CA GLN A 78 -5.59 0.95 -12.78
C GLN A 78 -4.30 1.78 -12.82
N GLU A 79 -3.55 1.81 -11.72
CA GLU A 79 -2.30 2.57 -11.62
C GLU A 79 -1.27 2.18 -12.70
N PHE A 80 -1.23 0.90 -13.09
CA PHE A 80 -0.31 0.35 -14.09
C PHE A 80 -1.05 -0.28 -15.27
N GLY A 81 -0.42 -0.25 -16.45
CA GLY A 81 -0.81 -1.13 -17.57
C GLY A 81 -0.43 -2.57 -17.25
N THR A 82 -1.15 -3.53 -17.83
CA THR A 82 -0.92 -4.96 -17.58
C THR A 82 -0.60 -5.68 -18.88
N GLU A 83 0.51 -6.42 -18.88
CA GLU A 83 0.88 -7.37 -19.93
C GLU A 83 0.78 -8.79 -19.36
N ILE A 84 -0.02 -9.63 -19.98
CA ILE A 84 -0.23 -11.03 -19.61
C ILE A 84 0.28 -11.92 -20.73
N VAL A 85 1.24 -12.78 -20.43
CA VAL A 85 1.81 -13.75 -21.36
C VAL A 85 1.43 -15.16 -20.90
N LEU A 86 0.54 -15.80 -21.64
CA LEU A 86 0.08 -17.17 -21.38
C LEU A 86 0.69 -18.15 -22.40
N ASN A 87 1.39 -19.16 -21.91
CA ASN A 87 1.87 -20.28 -22.71
C ASN A 87 0.85 -21.42 -22.71
N VAL A 88 0.11 -21.57 -23.82
CA VAL A 88 -0.98 -22.52 -23.97
C VAL A 88 -0.40 -23.88 -24.39
N LYS A 89 -0.47 -24.87 -23.49
CA LYS A 89 0.05 -26.24 -23.73
C LYS A 89 -1.00 -27.33 -23.58
N THR A 90 -1.98 -27.12 -22.73
CA THR A 90 -2.98 -28.14 -22.37
C THR A 90 -4.39 -27.67 -22.68
N LYS A 91 -5.33 -28.61 -22.81
CA LYS A 91 -6.75 -28.28 -23.05
C LYS A 91 -7.37 -27.46 -21.92
N GLU A 92 -6.87 -27.60 -20.70
CA GLU A 92 -7.28 -26.74 -19.58
C GLU A 92 -6.90 -25.28 -19.83
N ASP A 93 -5.79 -25.01 -20.52
CA ASP A 93 -5.37 -23.65 -20.83
C ASP A 93 -6.31 -22.98 -21.85
N LEU A 94 -6.89 -23.75 -22.78
CA LEU A 94 -7.91 -23.24 -23.72
C LEU A 94 -9.20 -22.82 -23.02
N ASN A 95 -9.54 -23.48 -21.90
CA ASN A 95 -10.76 -23.25 -21.15
C ASN A 95 -10.65 -22.11 -20.13
N ARG A 96 -9.46 -21.53 -19.95
CA ARG A 96 -9.26 -20.40 -19.02
C ARG A 96 -10.14 -19.23 -19.44
N GLN A 97 -10.85 -18.65 -18.47
CA GLN A 97 -11.59 -17.42 -18.70
C GLN A 97 -10.63 -16.26 -18.94
N VAL A 98 -10.95 -15.44 -19.95
CA VAL A 98 -10.21 -14.25 -20.36
C VAL A 98 -11.17 -13.08 -20.30
N VAL A 99 -10.83 -12.08 -19.50
CA VAL A 99 -11.49 -10.77 -19.51
C VAL A 99 -10.62 -9.86 -20.37
N LYS A 100 -11.18 -9.46 -21.50
CA LYS A 100 -10.53 -8.54 -22.45
C LYS A 100 -11.21 -7.19 -22.33
N SER A 101 -10.45 -6.13 -22.07
CA SER A 101 -10.95 -4.76 -22.15
C SER A 101 -10.99 -4.28 -23.61
N GLU A 102 -11.67 -3.16 -23.87
CA GLU A 102 -11.73 -2.55 -25.20
C GLU A 102 -10.37 -2.03 -25.68
N TYR A 103 -9.56 -1.54 -24.74
CA TYR A 103 -8.21 -1.01 -24.99
C TYR A 103 -7.14 -2.11 -25.02
N ALA A 104 -7.48 -3.37 -24.72
CA ALA A 104 -6.55 -4.47 -24.76
C ALA A 104 -6.24 -4.92 -26.19
N SER A 105 -4.95 -5.00 -26.49
CA SER A 105 -4.41 -5.65 -27.69
C SER A 105 -4.11 -7.13 -27.42
N VAL A 106 -4.34 -7.97 -28.43
CA VAL A 106 -4.06 -9.41 -28.34
C VAL A 106 -3.08 -9.80 -29.44
N GLU A 107 -1.99 -10.45 -29.08
CA GLU A 107 -0.97 -10.93 -30.01
C GLU A 107 -0.76 -12.44 -29.84
N ILE A 108 -0.72 -13.16 -30.96
CA ILE A 108 -0.27 -14.56 -31.02
C ILE A 108 0.90 -14.64 -32.00
N PRO A 109 2.15 -14.58 -31.50
CA PRO A 109 3.34 -14.49 -32.35
C PRO A 109 3.49 -15.70 -33.29
N GLU A 110 3.13 -16.90 -32.85
CA GLU A 110 3.26 -18.11 -33.66
C GLU A 110 2.25 -18.19 -34.82
N LEU A 111 1.20 -17.36 -34.77
CA LEU A 111 0.19 -17.22 -35.81
C LEU A 111 0.36 -15.95 -36.65
N ASP A 112 1.33 -15.08 -36.33
CA ASP A 112 1.45 -13.72 -36.87
C ASP A 112 0.11 -12.95 -36.77
N LEU A 113 -0.65 -13.19 -35.69
CA LEU A 113 -1.95 -12.59 -35.46
C LEU A 113 -1.85 -11.45 -34.45
N VAL A 114 -2.29 -10.26 -34.85
CA VAL A 114 -2.41 -9.10 -33.97
C VAL A 114 -3.84 -8.57 -34.06
N ILE A 115 -4.52 -8.49 -32.92
CA ILE A 115 -5.82 -7.85 -32.76
C ILE A 115 -5.55 -6.50 -32.07
N PRO A 116 -5.67 -5.37 -32.79
CA PRO A 116 -5.37 -4.06 -32.22
C PRO A 116 -6.44 -3.64 -31.19
N TYR A 117 -6.08 -2.66 -30.35
CA TYR A 117 -7.00 -2.01 -29.42
C TYR A 117 -8.18 -1.34 -30.17
N ASN A 118 -9.32 -1.18 -29.51
CA ASN A 118 -10.58 -0.62 -30.06
C ASN A 118 -11.17 -1.35 -31.29
N SER A 119 -10.59 -2.48 -31.69
CA SER A 119 -11.16 -3.30 -32.79
C SER A 119 -12.41 -4.06 -32.37
N GLN A 120 -12.57 -4.32 -31.07
CA GLN A 120 -13.66 -5.11 -30.50
C GLN A 120 -14.01 -4.57 -29.11
N PRO A 121 -15.29 -4.60 -28.71
CA PRO A 121 -15.71 -4.19 -27.37
C PRO A 121 -15.13 -5.13 -26.30
N GLY A 122 -15.09 -4.64 -25.06
CA GLY A 122 -14.71 -5.46 -23.92
C GLY A 122 -15.63 -6.68 -23.76
N GLU A 123 -15.05 -7.84 -23.49
CA GLU A 123 -15.80 -9.09 -23.34
C GLU A 123 -15.17 -10.06 -22.35
N ILE A 124 -16.00 -10.96 -21.82
CA ILE A 124 -15.56 -12.12 -21.03
C ILE A 124 -15.71 -13.34 -21.92
N THR A 125 -14.59 -13.98 -22.24
CA THR A 125 -14.52 -15.12 -23.15
C THR A 125 -13.57 -16.18 -22.58
N THR A 126 -13.17 -17.17 -23.38
CA THR A 126 -12.07 -18.09 -23.05
C THR A 126 -10.93 -17.94 -24.04
N VAL A 127 -9.77 -18.53 -23.74
CA VAL A 127 -8.64 -18.56 -24.68
C VAL A 127 -9.05 -19.17 -26.03
N GLU A 128 -9.83 -20.26 -26.01
CA GLU A 128 -10.45 -20.82 -27.21
C GLU A 128 -11.44 -19.85 -27.87
N GLY A 129 -12.26 -19.17 -27.06
CA GLY A 129 -13.25 -18.21 -27.53
C GLY A 129 -12.65 -17.06 -28.33
N VAL A 130 -11.47 -16.57 -27.93
CA VAL A 130 -10.71 -15.55 -28.69
C VAL A 130 -10.38 -16.06 -30.10
N LEU A 131 -9.86 -17.28 -30.23
CA LEU A 131 -9.53 -17.88 -31.53
C LEU A 131 -10.79 -18.10 -32.38
N MET A 132 -11.84 -18.65 -31.79
CA MET A 132 -13.10 -18.93 -32.48
C MET A 132 -13.79 -17.66 -32.98
N ARG A 133 -13.68 -16.55 -32.23
CA ARG A 133 -14.19 -15.25 -32.66
C ARG A 133 -13.45 -14.72 -33.88
N VAL A 134 -12.12 -14.82 -33.90
CA VAL A 134 -11.30 -14.44 -35.06
C VAL A 134 -11.67 -15.27 -36.28
N LYS A 135 -11.83 -16.60 -36.11
CA LYS A 135 -12.30 -17.48 -37.17
C LYS A 135 -13.66 -17.04 -37.72
N ASN A 136 -14.65 -16.84 -36.85
CA ASN A 136 -15.99 -16.45 -37.27
C ASN A 136 -16.00 -15.10 -37.99
N GLY A 137 -15.22 -14.12 -37.52
CA GLY A 137 -15.09 -12.81 -38.17
C GLY A 137 -14.45 -12.88 -39.56
N LEU A 138 -13.46 -13.77 -39.75
CA LEU A 138 -12.85 -14.00 -41.06
C LEU A 138 -13.79 -14.78 -42.00
N GLU A 139 -14.56 -15.74 -41.50
CA GLU A 139 -15.46 -16.59 -42.29
C GLU A 139 -16.74 -15.87 -42.78
N GLN A 140 -17.29 -14.91 -42.02
CA GLN A 140 -18.57 -14.26 -42.32
C GLN A 140 -18.69 -13.69 -43.73
N ASP A 141 -17.59 -13.15 -44.27
CA ASP A 141 -17.55 -12.48 -45.58
C ASP A 141 -16.90 -13.34 -46.68
N GLN A 142 -16.53 -14.60 -46.39
CA GLN A 142 -15.77 -15.41 -47.33
C GLN A 142 -16.52 -15.69 -48.64
N ASP A 143 -17.81 -15.98 -48.58
CA ASP A 143 -18.62 -16.26 -49.78
C ASP A 143 -18.62 -15.09 -50.78
N ARG A 144 -18.59 -13.86 -50.26
CA ARG A 144 -18.47 -12.64 -51.08
C ARG A 144 -17.04 -12.47 -51.61
N ARG A 145 -16.02 -12.66 -50.77
CA ARG A 145 -14.60 -12.54 -51.16
C ARG A 145 -14.21 -13.55 -52.23
N ILE A 146 -14.76 -14.76 -52.22
CA ILE A 146 -14.53 -15.77 -53.26
C ILE A 146 -14.99 -15.27 -54.65
N GLN A 147 -16.06 -14.49 -54.72
CA GLN A 147 -16.61 -13.97 -55.97
C GLN A 147 -15.83 -12.74 -56.49
N GLU A 148 -15.46 -11.83 -55.59
CA GLU A 148 -14.81 -10.56 -55.95
C GLU A 148 -13.27 -10.67 -56.04
N HIS A 149 -12.66 -11.42 -55.11
CA HIS A 149 -11.21 -11.52 -54.92
C HIS A 149 -10.77 -12.95 -54.53
N PRO A 150 -10.78 -13.91 -55.48
CA PRO A 150 -10.53 -15.33 -55.19
C PRO A 150 -9.13 -15.62 -54.63
N GLU A 151 -8.11 -14.84 -54.99
CA GLU A 151 -6.75 -15.00 -54.44
C GLU A 151 -6.66 -14.65 -52.95
N ALA A 152 -7.33 -13.56 -52.52
CA ALA A 152 -7.37 -13.15 -51.13
C ALA A 152 -8.19 -14.14 -50.28
N ALA A 153 -9.30 -14.64 -50.84
CA ALA A 153 -10.11 -15.65 -50.19
C ALA A 153 -9.32 -16.95 -49.89
N ALA A 154 -8.48 -17.40 -50.82
CA ALA A 154 -7.64 -18.58 -50.63
C ALA A 154 -6.59 -18.40 -49.51
N GLN A 155 -6.02 -17.20 -49.37
CA GLN A 155 -5.06 -16.88 -48.29
C GLN A 155 -5.75 -16.87 -46.93
N ILE A 156 -6.96 -16.32 -46.84
CA ILE A 156 -7.77 -16.31 -45.61
C ILE A 156 -8.15 -17.74 -45.22
N ASP A 157 -8.54 -18.59 -46.17
CA ASP A 157 -8.85 -20.00 -45.89
C ASP A 157 -7.62 -20.79 -45.38
N GLU A 158 -6.43 -20.50 -45.90
CA GLU A 158 -5.19 -21.08 -45.39
C GLU A 158 -4.90 -20.62 -43.96
N PHE A 159 -5.13 -19.33 -43.67
CA PHE A 159 -4.98 -18.78 -42.32
C PHE A 159 -5.98 -19.38 -41.34
N ILE A 160 -7.25 -19.55 -41.72
CA ILE A 160 -8.28 -20.19 -40.89
C ILE A 160 -7.88 -21.64 -40.56
N LYS A 161 -7.32 -22.39 -41.53
CA LYS A 161 -6.80 -23.74 -41.27
C LYS A 161 -5.65 -23.74 -40.27
N LYS A 162 -4.73 -22.77 -40.38
CA LYS A 162 -3.65 -22.59 -39.39
C LYS A 162 -4.24 -22.30 -38.02
N LEU A 163 -5.14 -21.33 -37.89
CA LEU A 163 -5.81 -20.97 -36.64
C LEU A 163 -6.51 -22.17 -35.99
N LEU A 164 -7.22 -22.99 -36.77
CA LEU A 164 -7.86 -24.21 -36.29
C LEU A 164 -6.87 -25.23 -35.72
N SER A 165 -5.67 -25.38 -36.31
CA SER A 165 -4.64 -26.28 -35.77
C SER A 165 -4.12 -25.86 -34.37
N PHE A 166 -4.14 -24.56 -34.07
CA PHE A 166 -3.81 -24.04 -32.74
C PHE A 166 -4.99 -24.15 -31.77
N ALA A 167 -6.22 -23.96 -32.24
CA ALA A 167 -7.42 -24.19 -31.44
C ALA A 167 -7.57 -25.67 -31.01
N THR A 168 -7.10 -26.62 -31.82
CA THR A 168 -7.07 -28.05 -31.46
C THR A 168 -5.83 -28.48 -30.67
N LEU A 169 -4.92 -27.54 -30.33
CA LEU A 169 -3.66 -27.79 -29.63
C LEU A 169 -2.71 -28.77 -30.34
N GLU A 170 -2.64 -28.76 -31.67
CA GLU A 170 -1.61 -29.52 -32.39
C GLU A 170 -0.20 -29.01 -32.10
N LYS A 171 -0.08 -27.71 -31.81
CA LYS A 171 1.15 -27.05 -31.38
C LYS A 171 0.87 -26.11 -30.21
N PRO A 172 1.78 -26.00 -29.23
CA PRO A 172 1.69 -24.97 -28.21
C PRO A 172 1.90 -23.59 -28.84
N PHE A 173 1.27 -22.57 -28.27
CA PHE A 173 1.39 -21.18 -28.70
C PHE A 173 1.35 -20.23 -27.51
N THR A 174 1.75 -18.99 -27.75
CA THR A 174 1.79 -17.94 -26.75
C THR A 174 0.69 -16.93 -27.02
N LEU A 175 -0.20 -16.72 -26.05
CA LEU A 175 -1.18 -15.65 -26.08
C LEU A 175 -0.65 -14.49 -25.25
N LYS A 176 -0.43 -13.35 -25.89
CA LYS A 176 -0.08 -12.10 -25.20
C LYS A 176 -1.28 -11.17 -25.18
N LEU A 177 -1.67 -10.71 -24.00
CA LEU A 177 -2.59 -9.61 -23.82
C LEU A 177 -1.83 -8.41 -23.29
N ASN A 178 -1.95 -7.27 -23.95
CA ASN A 178 -1.38 -6.01 -23.46
C ASN A 178 -2.52 -5.00 -23.35
N ASP A 179 -2.79 -4.56 -22.12
CA ASP A 179 -3.89 -3.67 -21.78
C ASP A 179 -3.36 -2.44 -21.00
N PRO A 180 -3.37 -1.26 -21.64
CA PRO A 180 -3.07 0.01 -20.98
C PRO A 180 -3.93 0.30 -19.75
N THR A 181 -5.19 -0.16 -19.71
CA THR A 181 -6.09 0.13 -18.58
C THR A 181 -5.78 -0.68 -17.32
N GLY A 182 -5.05 -1.79 -17.46
CA GLY A 182 -4.81 -2.75 -16.39
C GLY A 182 -6.02 -3.59 -15.98
N ASN A 183 -7.11 -3.57 -16.75
CA ASN A 183 -8.36 -4.28 -16.41
C ASN A 183 -8.49 -5.65 -17.08
N CYS A 184 -7.50 -6.09 -17.86
CA CYS A 184 -7.48 -7.43 -18.45
C CYS A 184 -7.14 -8.50 -17.42
N TYR A 185 -7.68 -9.71 -17.63
CA TYR A 185 -7.47 -10.82 -16.70
C TYR A 185 -7.49 -12.15 -17.43
N ILE A 186 -6.63 -13.08 -17.02
CA ILE A 186 -6.71 -14.50 -17.43
C ILE A 186 -6.79 -15.35 -16.16
N GLN A 187 -7.79 -16.22 -16.12
CA GLN A 187 -8.02 -17.13 -15.01
C GLN A 187 -6.82 -18.06 -14.75
N ASN A 188 -6.43 -18.13 -13.49
CA ASN A 188 -5.53 -19.17 -12.98
C ASN A 188 -6.35 -20.42 -12.62
N PRO A 189 -6.08 -21.59 -13.25
CA PRO A 189 -6.76 -22.84 -12.92
C PRO A 189 -6.56 -23.30 -11.46
N ASN A 190 -5.47 -22.89 -10.81
CA ASN A 190 -5.17 -23.22 -9.42
C ASN A 190 -4.91 -21.93 -8.62
N PRO A 191 -5.96 -21.29 -8.06
CA PRO A 191 -5.85 -19.97 -7.43
C PRO A 191 -4.96 -19.95 -6.17
N LEU A 192 -4.68 -21.11 -5.56
CA LEU A 192 -3.84 -21.22 -4.36
C LEU A 192 -2.34 -21.26 -4.69
N HIS A 193 -1.97 -21.38 -5.96
CA HIS A 193 -0.57 -21.50 -6.39
C HIS A 193 -0.27 -20.52 -7.52
N VAL A 194 0.97 -20.02 -7.58
CA VAL A 194 1.45 -19.22 -8.71
C VAL A 194 1.41 -20.05 -9.98
N ASP A 195 0.84 -19.50 -11.05
CA ASP A 195 0.74 -20.20 -12.32
C ASP A 195 2.07 -20.17 -13.07
N PRO A 196 2.73 -21.32 -13.31
CA PRO A 196 4.00 -21.36 -14.03
C PRO A 196 3.86 -21.09 -15.54
N ARG A 197 2.64 -21.05 -16.09
CA ARG A 197 2.38 -20.87 -17.53
C ARG A 197 1.84 -19.49 -17.89
N CYS A 198 1.39 -18.73 -16.90
CA CYS A 198 0.82 -17.40 -17.08
C CYS A 198 1.68 -16.39 -16.31
N ILE A 199 2.37 -15.53 -17.04
CA ILE A 199 3.19 -14.47 -16.46
C ILE A 199 2.40 -13.17 -16.61
N VAL A 200 2.12 -12.52 -15.49
CA VAL A 200 1.50 -11.20 -15.44
C VAL A 200 2.58 -10.20 -15.06
N SER A 201 2.83 -9.22 -15.92
CA SER A 201 3.75 -8.11 -15.69
C SER A 201 3.00 -6.80 -15.75
N HIS A 202 3.32 -5.90 -14.82
CA HIS A 202 2.78 -4.55 -14.80
C HIS A 202 3.81 -3.60 -15.37
N TYR A 203 3.38 -2.61 -16.15
CA TYR A 203 4.26 -1.62 -16.77
C TYR A 203 3.71 -0.20 -16.58
N TYR A 204 4.61 0.78 -16.52
CA TYR A 204 4.25 2.19 -16.56
C TYR A 204 3.80 2.56 -17.97
N ARG A 205 2.60 3.13 -18.08
CA ARG A 205 1.99 3.51 -19.35
C ARG A 205 2.88 4.51 -20.10
N LYS A 206 3.08 4.26 -21.39
CA LYS A 206 3.75 5.21 -22.28
C LYS A 206 2.85 6.43 -22.52
N LEU A 207 3.41 7.54 -23.02
CA LEU A 207 2.58 8.70 -23.36
C LEU A 207 1.50 8.34 -24.39
N ALA A 208 1.83 7.54 -25.40
CA ALA A 208 0.86 7.03 -26.36
C ALA A 208 -0.30 6.28 -25.68
N ASP A 209 -0.01 5.45 -24.67
CA ASP A 209 -1.02 4.73 -23.89
C ASP A 209 -1.87 5.71 -23.07
N ASN A 210 -1.24 6.70 -22.42
CA ASN A 210 -1.95 7.72 -21.65
C ASN A 210 -2.87 8.57 -22.53
N LYS A 211 -2.47 8.89 -23.76
CA LYS A 211 -3.33 9.59 -24.75
C LYS A 211 -4.53 8.74 -25.16
N ILE A 212 -4.32 7.46 -25.47
CA ILE A 212 -5.41 6.54 -25.83
C ILE A 212 -6.45 6.45 -24.71
N LEU A 213 -6.01 6.51 -23.45
CA LEU A 213 -6.88 6.48 -22.27
C LEU A 213 -7.46 7.84 -21.88
N GLY A 214 -7.12 8.92 -22.60
CA GLY A 214 -7.56 10.28 -22.27
C GLY A 214 -6.97 10.83 -20.97
N LEU A 215 -5.84 10.27 -20.51
CA LEU A 215 -5.09 10.73 -19.32
C LEU A 215 -4.09 11.85 -19.63
N ALA A 216 -3.79 12.06 -20.91
CA ALA A 216 -2.91 13.10 -21.43
C ALA A 216 -3.60 13.83 -22.59
N ASP A 217 -3.27 15.10 -22.81
CA ASP A 217 -3.80 15.89 -23.94
C ASP A 217 -3.14 15.40 -25.25
N ASP A 218 -3.88 15.47 -26.35
CA ASP A 218 -3.36 15.15 -27.68
C ASP A 218 -2.13 16.01 -28.02
N ASN A 219 -2.07 17.23 -27.48
CA ASN A 219 -0.98 18.19 -27.65
C ASN A 219 0.27 17.89 -26.80
N ASP A 220 0.21 16.97 -25.84
CA ASP A 220 1.38 16.63 -25.02
C ASP A 220 2.45 15.93 -25.89
N GLU A 221 3.67 16.45 -25.92
CA GLU A 221 4.78 15.82 -26.65
C GLU A 221 5.46 14.74 -25.80
N GLU A 222 5.99 13.69 -26.43
CA GLU A 222 6.79 12.69 -25.71
C GLU A 222 7.97 13.40 -25.03
N GLU A 223 8.00 13.37 -23.68
CA GLU A 223 9.16 13.82 -22.92
C GLU A 223 10.39 13.06 -23.40
N ASP A 224 11.52 13.77 -23.58
CA ASP A 224 12.77 13.21 -24.10
C ASP A 224 13.13 11.89 -23.36
N PRO A 225 13.43 10.78 -24.06
CA PRO A 225 13.75 9.51 -23.44
C PRO A 225 14.90 9.58 -22.41
N GLU A 226 15.76 10.61 -22.44
CA GLU A 226 16.74 10.86 -21.36
C GLU A 226 16.09 11.24 -20.02
N VAL A 227 14.95 11.95 -20.03
CA VAL A 227 14.21 12.39 -18.83
C VAL A 227 13.32 11.27 -18.28
N VAL A 228 12.75 10.44 -19.16
CA VAL A 228 11.94 9.26 -18.75
C VAL A 228 12.82 8.16 -18.16
N ALA A 229 14.04 7.98 -18.69
CA ALA A 229 15.00 7.00 -18.21
C ALA A 229 15.60 7.32 -16.82
N GLU A 230 15.37 8.52 -16.28
CA GLU A 230 15.63 8.87 -14.86
C GLU A 230 14.51 8.38 -13.93
N ARG A 231 13.27 8.20 -14.44
CA ARG A 231 12.12 7.73 -13.63
C ARG A 231 11.92 6.21 -13.67
N GLU A 232 12.56 5.50 -14.59
CA GLU A 232 12.59 4.04 -14.58
C GLU A 232 13.59 3.55 -13.53
N TRP A 233 13.10 2.89 -12.48
CA TRP A 233 13.94 2.31 -11.45
C TRP A 233 14.74 1.13 -12.04
N LYS A 234 15.97 1.39 -12.47
CA LYS A 234 16.85 0.38 -13.10
C LYS A 234 17.49 -0.57 -12.09
N SER A 235 17.59 -0.15 -10.82
CA SER A 235 18.20 -0.92 -9.72
C SER A 235 17.64 -0.50 -8.35
N TYR A 236 17.69 -1.40 -7.35
CA TYR A 236 17.41 -1.09 -5.93
C TYR A 236 18.30 0.05 -5.39
N GLU A 237 19.49 0.24 -5.98
CA GLU A 237 20.41 1.33 -5.62
C GLU A 237 19.93 2.70 -6.11
N ASP A 238 19.20 2.76 -7.22
CA ASP A 238 18.63 4.01 -7.75
C ASP A 238 17.46 4.48 -6.86
N VAL A 239 16.63 3.54 -6.40
CA VAL A 239 15.55 3.79 -5.41
C VAL A 239 16.07 4.34 -4.10
N LYS A 240 17.26 3.89 -3.65
CA LYS A 240 17.89 4.41 -2.43
C LYS A 240 18.34 5.85 -2.56
N GLN A 241 18.65 6.31 -3.77
CA GLN A 241 19.14 7.66 -3.99
C GLN A 241 18.00 8.67 -4.14
N GLU A 242 16.86 8.24 -4.64
CA GLU A 242 15.66 9.05 -4.80
C GLU A 242 14.95 9.36 -3.46
N VAL A 243 14.29 10.52 -3.43
CA VAL A 243 13.41 10.91 -2.33
C VAL A 243 11.99 10.57 -2.74
N LEU A 244 11.41 9.57 -2.08
CA LEU A 244 10.02 9.19 -2.25
C LEU A 244 9.13 10.27 -1.63
N ARG A 245 8.09 10.71 -2.34
CA ARG A 245 7.15 11.72 -1.87
C ARG A 245 5.74 11.13 -1.86
N PHE A 246 5.07 11.21 -0.72
CA PHE A 246 3.68 10.77 -0.60
C PHE A 246 2.89 11.77 0.25
N HIS A 247 1.58 11.83 0.00
CA HIS A 247 0.69 12.75 0.70
C HIS A 247 0.08 12.06 1.93
N VAL A 248 0.12 12.72 3.07
CA VAL A 248 -0.50 12.30 4.33
C VAL A 248 -1.26 13.45 4.95
N ASP A 249 -2.21 13.16 5.83
CA ASP A 249 -2.88 14.20 6.60
C ASP A 249 -1.96 14.73 7.71
N CYS A 250 -1.84 16.04 7.83
CA CYS A 250 -1.01 16.67 8.85
C CYS A 250 -1.53 16.33 10.27
N PRO A 251 -0.72 15.75 11.16
CA PRO A 251 -1.15 15.41 12.53
C PRO A 251 -1.63 16.63 13.34
N GLY A 252 -1.14 17.84 13.00
CA GLY A 252 -1.49 19.06 13.72
C GLY A 252 -2.79 19.72 13.25
N CYS A 253 -3.16 19.62 11.97
CA CYS A 253 -4.29 20.37 11.41
C CYS A 253 -5.18 19.60 10.41
N GLY A 254 -4.85 18.35 10.09
CA GLY A 254 -5.59 17.50 9.15
C GLY A 254 -5.52 17.95 7.68
N THR A 255 -4.69 18.94 7.36
CA THR A 255 -4.48 19.38 5.97
C THR A 255 -3.55 18.39 5.26
N PRO A 256 -3.83 18.01 4.00
CA PRO A 256 -2.95 17.16 3.22
C PRO A 256 -1.56 17.81 3.10
N VAL A 257 -0.53 17.08 3.49
CA VAL A 257 0.86 17.53 3.48
C VAL A 257 1.74 16.46 2.81
N GLU A 258 2.74 16.92 2.06
CA GLU A 258 3.74 16.04 1.46
C GLU A 258 4.74 15.58 2.54
N THR A 259 4.93 14.26 2.64
CA THR A 259 6.00 13.63 3.42
C THR A 259 7.06 13.10 2.48
N CYS A 260 8.31 13.48 2.74
CA CYS A 260 9.49 13.01 2.02
C CYS A 260 10.12 11.84 2.78
N MET A 261 10.31 10.72 2.10
CA MET A 261 10.96 9.52 2.63
C MET A 261 12.24 9.22 1.85
N LYS A 262 13.33 8.96 2.57
CA LYS A 262 14.60 8.54 1.97
C LYS A 262 15.24 7.36 2.71
N PRO A 263 15.39 6.19 2.07
CA PRO A 263 16.25 5.12 2.58
C PRO A 263 17.72 5.58 2.53
N THR A 264 18.42 5.52 3.65
CA THR A 264 19.83 5.96 3.76
C THR A 264 20.64 4.87 4.45
N ASP A 265 21.72 4.43 3.80
CA ASP A 265 22.67 3.48 4.39
C ASP A 265 23.68 4.24 5.26
N ILE A 266 23.71 3.95 6.56
CA ILE A 266 24.72 4.49 7.46
C ILE A 266 25.95 3.56 7.42
N PRO A 267 27.16 4.05 7.07
CA PRO A 267 28.36 3.22 7.03
C PRO A 267 28.61 2.51 8.38
N TYR A 268 28.98 1.22 8.31
CA TYR A 268 29.17 0.35 9.49
C TYR A 268 27.92 0.17 10.36
N PHE A 269 26.75 0.53 9.81
CA PHE A 269 25.43 0.30 10.38
C PHE A 269 24.47 -0.16 9.27
N LYS A 270 23.18 -0.29 9.61
CA LYS A 270 22.13 -0.72 8.69
C LYS A 270 21.45 0.44 7.96
N THR A 271 20.65 0.10 6.96
CA THR A 271 19.76 1.03 6.26
C THR A 271 18.73 1.60 7.23
N VAL A 272 18.60 2.93 7.25
CA VAL A 272 17.56 3.64 7.99
C VAL A 272 16.65 4.36 7.00
N ILE A 273 15.40 4.57 7.37
CA ILE A 273 14.44 5.34 6.59
C ILE A 273 14.23 6.66 7.32
N ILE A 274 14.54 7.76 6.64
CA ILE A 274 14.31 9.11 7.15
C ILE A 274 13.02 9.62 6.53
N MET A 275 12.04 9.96 7.36
CA MET A 275 10.79 10.58 6.98
C MET A 275 10.75 12.02 7.50
N SER A 276 10.45 12.96 6.60
CA SER A 276 10.35 14.38 6.91
C SER A 276 9.02 14.92 6.43
N THR A 277 8.21 15.42 7.35
CA THR A 277 6.94 16.07 7.05
C THR A 277 7.03 17.54 7.45
N SER A 278 6.67 18.45 6.54
CA SER A 278 6.61 19.89 6.82
C SER A 278 5.30 20.48 6.33
N CYS A 279 4.46 20.95 7.25
CA CYS A 279 3.18 21.56 6.95
C CYS A 279 3.31 23.09 6.86
N ASP A 280 3.02 23.65 5.69
CA ASP A 280 3.07 25.10 5.47
C ASP A 280 1.90 25.86 6.13
N THR A 281 0.79 25.17 6.39
CA THR A 281 -0.43 25.79 6.96
C THR A 281 -0.32 26.04 8.45
N CYS A 282 0.08 25.04 9.24
CA CYS A 282 0.18 25.15 10.70
C CYS A 282 1.62 25.25 11.20
N GLY A 283 2.62 25.06 10.32
CA GLY A 283 4.03 25.07 10.69
C GLY A 283 4.52 23.78 11.35
N TYR A 284 3.72 22.72 11.38
CA TYR A 284 4.13 21.41 11.92
C TYR A 284 5.33 20.86 11.15
N LYS A 285 6.35 20.41 11.88
CA LYS A 285 7.53 19.75 11.33
C LYS A 285 7.83 18.50 12.13
N SER A 286 7.97 17.37 11.45
CA SER A 286 8.46 16.13 12.05
C SER A 286 9.59 15.56 11.20
N ASN A 287 10.65 15.13 11.89
CA ASN A 287 11.70 14.32 11.33
C ASN A 287 11.68 13.01 12.11
N GLU A 288 11.20 11.96 11.48
CA GLU A 288 11.13 10.62 12.04
C GLU A 288 12.17 9.76 11.35
N VAL A 289 12.89 8.97 12.13
CA VAL A 289 13.85 8.02 11.57
C VAL A 289 13.46 6.64 12.03
N GLN A 290 13.25 5.73 11.10
CA GLN A 290 12.97 4.35 11.43
C GLN A 290 14.13 3.49 10.97
N ALA A 291 14.60 2.64 11.86
CA ALA A 291 15.59 1.64 11.50
C ALA A 291 14.91 0.60 10.60
N SER A 292 15.37 0.46 9.36
CA SER A 292 14.82 -0.55 8.46
C SER A 292 15.31 -1.94 8.87
N GLY A 293 14.44 -2.93 8.77
CA GLY A 293 14.74 -4.34 9.05
C GLY A 293 14.19 -4.87 10.38
N PRO A 294 14.35 -6.18 10.62
CA PRO A 294 13.77 -6.85 11.77
C PRO A 294 14.40 -6.40 13.09
N THR A 295 13.63 -6.54 14.17
CA THR A 295 14.13 -6.48 15.54
C THR A 295 15.30 -7.45 15.69
N GLN A 296 16.41 -7.00 16.28
CA GLN A 296 17.61 -7.83 16.42
C GLN A 296 17.39 -8.99 17.38
N GLU A 297 18.24 -10.02 17.31
CA GLU A 297 18.20 -11.17 18.23
C GLU A 297 18.49 -10.77 19.69
N TYR A 298 19.35 -9.77 19.89
CA TYR A 298 19.79 -9.28 21.20
C TYR A 298 19.49 -7.79 21.35
N GLY A 299 19.20 -7.38 22.59
CA GLY A 299 19.22 -5.97 22.96
C GLY A 299 20.65 -5.44 22.94
N CYS A 300 20.81 -4.14 22.72
CA CYS A 300 22.09 -3.48 22.59
C CYS A 300 22.18 -2.28 23.54
N LYS A 301 23.23 -2.26 24.36
CA LYS A 301 23.59 -1.14 25.22
C LYS A 301 24.89 -0.51 24.74
N LEU A 302 24.79 0.75 24.35
CA LEU A 302 25.88 1.61 23.88
C LEU A 302 26.21 2.61 24.99
N SER A 303 27.49 2.80 25.29
CA SER A 303 27.95 3.78 26.28
C SER A 303 29.10 4.59 25.70
N CYS A 304 28.87 5.88 25.48
CA CYS A 304 29.81 6.81 24.87
C CYS A 304 30.27 7.85 25.90
N GLN A 305 31.58 7.94 26.14
CA GLN A 305 32.16 8.98 26.99
C GLN A 305 32.32 10.27 26.20
N ILE A 306 31.73 11.36 26.70
CA ILE A 306 31.80 12.70 26.11
C ILE A 306 32.93 13.46 26.81
N THR A 307 34.01 13.72 26.07
CA THR A 307 35.21 14.38 26.61
C THR A 307 35.74 15.52 25.76
N ASP A 308 35.48 15.51 24.45
CA ASP A 308 35.93 16.52 23.50
C ASP A 308 34.84 16.87 22.48
N GLU A 309 35.10 17.89 21.64
CA GLU A 309 34.16 18.36 20.61
C GLU A 309 33.87 17.28 19.56
N LEU A 310 34.83 16.38 19.31
CA LEU A 310 34.64 15.25 18.39
C LEU A 310 33.60 14.26 18.93
N ASP A 311 33.57 14.02 20.24
CA ASP A 311 32.55 13.18 20.87
C ASP A 311 31.15 13.79 20.75
N LEU A 312 31.01 15.13 20.82
CA LEU A 312 29.74 15.83 20.60
C LEU A 312 29.26 15.75 19.14
N ALA A 313 30.19 15.70 18.19
CA ALA A 313 29.91 15.62 16.76
C ALA A 313 29.59 14.21 16.26
N ARG A 314 29.67 13.17 17.10
CA ARG A 314 29.35 11.78 16.71
C ARG A 314 27.91 11.68 16.22
N ASP A 315 27.69 11.03 15.08
CA ASP A 315 26.35 10.71 14.61
C ASP A 315 25.69 9.70 15.56
N VAL A 316 24.43 9.96 15.91
CA VAL A 316 23.60 9.16 16.81
C VAL A 316 22.25 8.90 16.17
N LEU A 317 21.87 7.63 16.14
CA LEU A 317 20.50 7.20 15.89
C LEU A 317 19.89 6.72 17.21
N LYS A 318 18.92 7.47 17.73
CA LYS A 318 18.13 7.07 18.88
C LYS A 318 16.78 6.58 18.39
N CYS A 319 16.49 5.28 18.57
CA CYS A 319 15.18 4.73 18.24
C CYS A 319 14.12 5.06 19.29
N ASP A 320 12.85 4.88 18.95
CA ASP A 320 11.70 5.00 19.85
C ASP A 320 11.75 4.03 21.04
N THR A 321 12.21 2.80 20.76
CA THR A 321 12.44 1.67 21.67
C THR A 321 13.75 1.78 22.46
N CYS A 322 14.45 2.92 22.38
CA CYS A 322 15.68 3.17 23.13
C CYS A 322 15.42 4.01 24.38
N ASN A 323 15.86 3.50 25.53
CA ASN A 323 16.04 4.28 26.75
C ASN A 323 17.38 5.03 26.68
N MET A 324 17.38 6.32 26.99
CA MET A 324 18.59 7.14 27.01
C MET A 324 18.89 7.60 28.44
N ALA A 325 20.13 7.44 28.90
CA ALA A 325 20.53 7.87 30.23
C ALA A 325 21.82 8.69 30.21
N ILE A 326 21.91 9.65 31.14
CA ILE A 326 23.12 10.39 31.48
C ILE A 326 23.33 10.25 33.00
N PRO A 327 24.09 9.24 33.45
CA PRO A 327 24.21 8.90 34.86
C PRO A 327 24.73 10.06 35.72
N GLU A 328 25.62 10.89 35.18
CA GLU A 328 26.20 12.02 35.91
C GLU A 328 25.17 13.13 36.21
N LEU A 329 24.09 13.21 35.42
CA LEU A 329 23.00 14.16 35.64
C LEU A 329 21.76 13.52 36.25
N GLU A 330 21.80 12.21 36.53
CA GLU A 330 20.64 11.42 36.99
C GLU A 330 19.44 11.57 36.05
N ILE A 331 19.70 11.67 34.74
CA ILE A 331 18.67 11.76 33.71
C ILE A 331 18.47 10.38 33.10
N GLU A 332 17.21 9.94 33.07
CA GLU A 332 16.75 8.83 32.24
C GLU A 332 15.56 9.29 31.41
N VAL A 333 15.62 9.01 30.11
CA VAL A 333 14.58 9.31 29.13
C VAL A 333 14.07 7.99 28.59
N GLY A 334 12.91 7.58 29.11
CA GLY A 334 12.29 6.29 28.82
C GLY A 334 11.78 6.15 27.38
N TYR A 335 11.23 4.97 27.11
CA TYR A 335 10.63 4.59 25.83
C TYR A 335 9.64 5.63 25.33
N GLY A 336 9.74 6.00 24.05
CA GLY A 336 8.82 6.94 23.40
C GLY A 336 8.86 8.39 23.89
N ALA A 337 9.58 8.73 24.98
CA ALA A 337 9.60 10.09 25.51
C ALA A 337 10.28 11.09 24.55
N LEU A 338 11.41 10.70 23.95
CA LEU A 338 12.02 11.39 22.80
C LEU A 338 11.71 10.60 21.54
N SER A 339 11.14 11.26 20.52
CA SER A 339 10.87 10.65 19.22
C SER A 339 12.16 10.12 18.58
N SER A 340 12.02 9.13 17.70
CA SER A 340 13.18 8.58 17.00
C SER A 340 13.85 9.63 16.10
N ARG A 341 15.17 9.77 16.19
CA ARG A 341 15.93 10.83 15.52
C ARG A 341 17.32 10.36 15.12
N PHE A 342 17.77 10.82 13.95
CA PHE A 342 19.17 10.77 13.53
C PHE A 342 19.75 12.18 13.65
N THR A 343 20.74 12.34 14.53
CA THR A 343 21.33 13.63 14.88
C THR A 343 22.75 13.42 15.38
N THR A 344 23.39 14.43 15.96
CA THR A 344 24.67 14.27 16.67
C THR A 344 24.44 14.11 18.16
N VAL A 345 25.46 13.68 18.92
CA VAL A 345 25.40 13.69 20.41
C VAL A 345 24.98 15.07 20.92
N GLU A 346 25.55 16.14 20.35
CA GLU A 346 25.17 17.52 20.65
C GLU A 346 23.69 17.79 20.39
N GLY A 347 23.20 17.45 19.19
CA GLY A 347 21.81 17.67 18.81
C GLY A 347 20.83 16.88 19.69
N LEU A 348 21.20 15.67 20.11
CA LEU A 348 20.40 14.87 21.04
C LEU A 348 20.32 15.52 22.43
N LEU A 349 21.44 16.03 22.96
CA LEU A 349 21.47 16.75 24.24
C LEU A 349 20.67 18.06 24.18
N GLN A 350 20.81 18.83 23.09
CA GLN A 350 20.03 20.06 22.87
C GLN A 350 18.53 19.76 22.79
N ALA A 351 18.14 18.71 22.07
CA ALA A 351 16.74 18.29 21.97
C ALA A 351 16.17 17.85 23.32
N THR A 352 16.95 17.12 24.12
CA THR A 352 16.58 16.71 25.48
C THR A 352 16.38 17.93 26.38
N ARG A 353 17.32 18.88 26.33
CA ARG A 353 17.24 20.15 27.05
C ARG A 353 15.98 20.94 26.67
N GLN A 354 15.69 21.08 25.37
CA GLN A 354 14.49 21.78 24.91
C GLN A 354 13.20 21.11 25.41
N GLN A 355 13.12 19.79 25.31
CA GLN A 355 11.94 19.06 25.78
C GLN A 355 11.75 19.21 27.30
N LEU A 356 12.82 19.11 28.09
CA LEU A 356 12.77 19.33 29.53
C LEU A 356 12.34 20.77 29.85
N GLU A 357 12.82 21.77 29.11
CA GLU A 357 12.42 23.17 29.28
C GLU A 357 10.92 23.39 28.97
N GLU A 358 10.40 22.78 27.91
CA GLU A 358 8.98 22.85 27.54
C GLU A 358 8.09 22.14 28.58
N GLN A 359 8.48 20.93 29.00
CA GLN A 359 7.76 20.14 30.01
C GLN A 359 7.86 20.73 31.42
N SER A 360 8.96 21.42 31.76
CA SER A 360 9.13 22.12 33.05
C SER A 360 8.01 23.12 33.36
N ARG A 361 7.29 23.58 32.32
CA ARG A 361 6.15 24.50 32.44
C ARG A 361 4.86 23.81 32.91
N PHE A 362 4.78 22.49 32.79
CA PHE A 362 3.60 21.67 33.10
C PHE A 362 3.73 20.87 34.41
N PHE A 363 4.90 20.82 35.05
CA PHE A 363 5.07 20.27 36.40
C PHE A 363 4.45 21.21 37.46
N MET A 364 3.11 21.30 37.46
CA MET A 364 2.26 21.97 38.44
C MET A 364 1.19 20.97 38.87
N GLY A 365 1.45 20.15 39.88
CA GLY A 365 0.50 19.09 40.26
C GLY A 365 0.63 18.52 41.68
N ASP A 366 1.75 18.72 42.38
CA ASP A 366 1.81 18.45 43.81
C ASP A 366 1.38 19.70 44.60
N SER A 367 0.82 19.51 45.79
CA SER A 367 0.41 20.60 46.69
C SER A 367 1.60 21.38 47.27
N ALA A 368 2.79 21.27 46.69
CA ALA A 368 3.97 22.07 46.99
C ALA A 368 3.86 23.45 46.32
N ILE A 369 2.73 24.11 46.52
CA ILE A 369 2.61 25.55 46.36
C ILE A 369 2.75 26.10 47.79
N ASP A 370 3.75 26.95 48.00
CA ASP A 370 3.97 27.76 49.22
C ASP A 370 4.79 27.17 50.37
N ALA A 371 6.07 26.85 50.14
CA ALA A 371 7.07 26.92 51.21
C ALA A 371 8.47 27.22 50.67
N GLU A 372 8.76 28.48 50.31
CA GLU A 372 10.09 29.13 50.20
C GLU A 372 11.27 28.44 49.49
N ASP A 373 11.12 27.22 48.98
CA ASP A 373 12.16 26.41 48.36
C ASP A 373 11.59 25.84 47.07
N GLY A 374 11.90 26.51 45.97
CA GLY A 374 11.61 26.05 44.60
C GLY A 374 12.45 24.82 44.23
N THR A 375 12.46 23.78 45.06
CA THR A 375 13.28 22.57 44.94
C THR A 375 13.07 21.88 43.60
N ASN A 376 11.83 21.60 43.18
CA ASN A 376 11.57 20.93 41.89
C ASN A 376 12.03 21.78 40.69
N LYS A 377 11.75 23.09 40.70
CA LYS A 377 12.18 24.02 39.66
C LYS A 377 13.71 24.18 39.64
N ARG A 378 14.34 24.19 40.81
CA ARG A 378 15.79 24.28 40.98
C ARG A 378 16.48 22.98 40.57
N THR A 379 15.88 21.82 40.81
CA THR A 379 16.37 20.53 40.34
C THR A 379 16.35 20.47 38.81
N ILE A 380 15.22 20.84 38.17
CA ILE A 380 15.15 20.91 36.70
C ILE A 380 16.15 21.93 36.17
N GLN A 381 16.27 23.11 36.78
CA GLN A 381 17.25 24.11 36.37
C GLN A 381 18.69 23.60 36.51
N ASN A 382 19.03 22.90 37.59
CA ASN A 382 20.36 22.30 37.78
C ASN A 382 20.65 21.24 36.70
N VAL A 383 19.62 20.50 36.25
CA VAL A 383 19.74 19.54 35.15
C VAL A 383 19.96 20.25 33.82
N LEU A 384 19.19 21.31 33.52
CA LEU A 384 19.37 22.12 32.31
C LEU A 384 20.77 22.76 32.26
N ASP A 385 21.19 23.37 33.38
CA ASP A 385 22.53 23.95 33.53
C ASP A 385 23.62 22.87 33.39
N GLY A 386 23.36 21.66 33.93
CA GLY A 386 24.23 20.50 33.79
C GLY A 386 24.39 20.04 32.34
N ILE A 387 23.31 20.06 31.53
CA ILE A 387 23.38 19.78 30.09
C ILE A 387 24.20 20.87 29.38
N ASP A 388 23.99 22.15 29.73
CA ASP A 388 24.76 23.27 29.16
C ASP A 388 26.25 23.19 29.51
N GLU A 389 26.60 22.70 30.70
CA GLU A 389 28.00 22.43 31.09
C GLU A 389 28.64 21.30 30.27
N ILE A 390 27.88 20.26 29.92
CA ILE A 390 28.35 19.15 29.06
C ILE A 390 28.53 19.65 27.63
N LEU A 391 27.56 20.39 27.09
CA LEU A 391 27.63 21.01 25.76
C LEU A 391 28.82 21.98 25.64
N ALA A 392 29.12 22.71 26.71
CA ALA A 392 30.29 23.59 26.78
C ALA A 392 31.61 22.87 27.13
N LEU A 393 31.60 21.52 27.23
CA LEU A 393 32.73 20.67 27.60
C LEU A 393 33.41 21.03 28.94
N LYS A 394 32.67 21.68 29.85
CA LYS A 394 33.13 21.97 31.21
C LYS A 394 33.00 20.76 32.12
N ARG A 395 32.05 19.87 31.80
CA ARG A 395 31.75 18.66 32.55
C ARG A 395 31.81 17.46 31.60
N LYS A 396 32.57 16.43 31.99
CA LYS A 396 32.58 15.13 31.29
C LYS A 396 31.34 14.34 31.68
N ALA A 397 30.77 13.62 30.74
CA ALA A 397 29.57 12.81 30.96
C ALA A 397 29.58 11.56 30.08
N THR A 398 28.71 10.62 30.41
CA THR A 398 28.55 9.37 29.67
C THR A 398 27.13 9.30 29.10
N LEU A 399 27.02 9.25 27.78
CA LEU A 399 25.74 8.99 27.10
C LEU A 399 25.53 7.47 27.01
N VAL A 400 24.44 6.98 27.59
CA VAL A 400 24.05 5.58 27.54
C VAL A 400 22.78 5.44 26.71
N LEU A 401 22.82 4.63 25.65
CA LEU A 401 21.66 4.23 24.88
C LEU A 401 21.43 2.74 25.10
N ASP A 402 20.29 2.40 25.70
CA ASP A 402 19.87 1.04 25.98
C ASP A 402 18.63 0.71 25.15
N ASP A 403 18.83 -0.08 24.10
CA ASP A 403 17.80 -0.38 23.10
C ASP A 403 17.52 -1.88 23.05
N CYS A 404 16.31 -2.25 23.48
CA CYS A 404 15.86 -3.64 23.48
C CYS A 404 15.67 -4.20 22.07
N ALA A 405 15.32 -3.37 21.09
CA ALA A 405 15.20 -3.78 19.70
C ALA A 405 16.57 -3.91 18.99
N GLY A 406 17.63 -3.34 19.59
CA GLY A 406 18.99 -3.39 19.06
C GLY A 406 19.21 -2.49 17.83
N ASN A 407 18.37 -1.48 17.67
CA ASN A 407 18.24 -0.68 16.45
C ASN A 407 18.88 0.72 16.53
N SER A 408 19.40 1.09 17.69
CA SER A 408 20.07 2.38 17.94
C SER A 408 21.56 2.32 17.60
N TYR A 409 22.15 3.48 17.35
CA TYR A 409 23.53 3.60 16.86
C TYR A 409 24.22 4.84 17.42
N ILE A 410 25.52 4.71 17.71
CA ILE A 410 26.44 5.82 17.95
C ILE A 410 27.65 5.58 17.06
N GLN A 411 28.08 6.61 16.33
CA GLN A 411 29.22 6.55 15.44
C GLN A 411 30.51 6.27 16.19
N SER A 412 31.22 5.23 15.75
CA SER A 412 32.61 4.99 16.14
C SER A 412 33.53 5.84 15.28
N LEU A 413 34.36 6.69 15.90
CA LEU A 413 35.30 7.55 15.19
C LEU A 413 36.56 6.79 14.70
N MET A 414 36.75 5.56 15.21
CA MET A 414 37.93 4.74 14.93
C MET A 414 37.60 3.51 14.06
N ALA A 415 36.35 3.38 13.58
CA ALA A 415 35.91 2.24 12.78
C ALA A 415 36.86 2.00 11.58
N PRO A 416 37.27 0.75 11.31
CA PRO A 416 36.79 -0.51 11.91
C PRO A 416 37.51 -0.94 13.21
N MET A 417 38.41 -0.12 13.77
CA MET A 417 39.05 -0.40 15.06
C MET A 417 38.12 -0.10 16.24
N ASP A 418 38.36 -0.78 17.36
CA ASP A 418 37.61 -0.55 18.60
C ASP A 418 37.84 0.88 19.11
N ASP A 419 36.74 1.57 19.38
CA ASP A 419 36.77 2.92 19.92
C ASP A 419 36.87 2.86 21.45
N PRO A 420 37.94 3.38 22.06
CA PRO A 420 38.14 3.29 23.51
C PRO A 420 37.11 4.10 24.31
N LYS A 421 36.41 5.06 23.69
CA LYS A 421 35.39 5.88 24.34
C LYS A 421 33.96 5.39 24.09
N LEU A 422 33.75 4.43 23.19
CA LEU A 422 32.45 3.87 22.86
C LEU A 422 32.44 2.37 23.16
N GLN A 423 31.73 1.99 24.22
CA GLN A 423 31.52 0.59 24.57
C GLN A 423 30.18 0.09 24.01
N LYS A 424 30.21 -1.08 23.36
CA LYS A 424 29.02 -1.79 22.86
C LYS A 424 28.89 -3.12 23.58
N SER A 425 27.72 -3.37 24.18
CA SER A 425 27.40 -4.62 24.86
C SER A 425 26.04 -5.13 24.41
N PHE A 426 25.92 -6.45 24.26
CA PHE A 426 24.69 -7.11 23.87
C PHE A 426 24.13 -7.91 25.05
N TYR A 427 22.80 -7.93 25.19
CA TYR A 427 22.13 -8.68 26.24
C TYR A 427 20.92 -9.44 25.70
N ILE A 428 20.58 -10.55 26.37
CA ILE A 428 19.35 -11.28 26.10
C ILE A 428 18.22 -10.51 26.75
N ARG A 429 17.19 -10.19 25.95
CA ARG A 429 16.00 -9.48 26.42
C ARG A 429 15.28 -10.25 27.52
N THR A 430 14.70 -9.51 28.45
CA THR A 430 13.78 -10.09 29.43
C THR A 430 12.44 -10.43 28.78
N PHE A 431 11.61 -11.21 29.49
CA PHE A 431 10.26 -11.55 29.03
C PHE A 431 9.40 -10.30 28.77
N GLU A 432 9.45 -9.32 29.69
CA GLU A 432 8.75 -8.04 29.57
C GLU A 432 9.23 -7.25 28.34
N GLN A 433 10.55 -7.20 28.09
CA GLN A 433 11.09 -6.53 26.91
C GLN A 433 10.69 -7.22 25.59
N ASN A 434 10.50 -8.54 25.60
CA ASN A 434 9.96 -9.24 24.43
C ASN A 434 8.46 -8.96 24.25
N ASP A 435 7.73 -8.76 25.34
CA ASP A 435 6.31 -8.44 25.34
C ASP A 435 6.05 -7.06 24.75
N ASP A 436 6.80 -6.06 25.20
CA ASP A 436 6.77 -4.68 24.69
C ASP A 436 7.08 -4.61 23.18
N LEU A 437 7.89 -5.54 22.68
CA LEU A 437 8.24 -5.66 21.26
C LEU A 437 7.26 -6.56 20.48
N GLY A 438 6.24 -7.11 21.13
CA GLY A 438 5.27 -8.04 20.54
C GLY A 438 5.88 -9.36 20.06
N LEU A 439 7.05 -9.74 20.59
CA LEU A 439 7.77 -10.95 20.18
C LEU A 439 7.24 -12.21 20.85
N ASN A 440 6.66 -12.10 22.04
CA ASN A 440 6.09 -13.26 22.75
C ASN A 440 4.88 -13.84 22.02
N ASP A 441 4.05 -12.97 21.42
CA ASP A 441 2.83 -13.36 20.69
C ASP A 441 3.07 -13.62 19.19
N MET A 442 4.30 -13.44 18.72
CA MET A 442 4.66 -13.60 17.31
C MET A 442 4.69 -15.08 16.93
N LYS A 443 3.60 -15.57 16.32
CA LYS A 443 3.56 -16.91 15.70
C LYS A 443 4.40 -16.89 14.43
N THR A 444 5.55 -17.58 14.37
CA THR A 444 6.42 -17.62 13.17
C THR A 444 6.20 -18.84 12.28
N GLU A 445 5.33 -19.76 12.67
CA GLU A 445 5.06 -21.04 11.99
C GLU A 445 3.55 -21.33 11.94
N ASN A 446 3.13 -22.21 11.01
CA ASN A 446 1.75 -22.73 10.88
C ASN A 446 0.64 -21.68 10.62
N TYR A 447 0.94 -20.58 9.92
CA TYR A 447 -0.07 -19.58 9.52
C TYR A 447 -1.23 -20.14 8.66
N GLY A 448 -1.08 -21.30 8.02
CA GLY A 448 -2.12 -21.96 7.22
C GLY A 448 -3.05 -22.87 8.01
N GLU A 449 -2.70 -23.18 9.26
CA GLU A 449 -3.58 -23.82 10.23
C GLU A 449 -4.17 -22.68 11.07
N MET A 450 -5.06 -21.88 10.48
CA MET A 450 -6.05 -21.23 11.32
C MET A 450 -6.81 -22.38 11.95
N ASP A 451 -6.52 -22.66 13.22
CA ASP A 451 -7.39 -23.43 14.09
C ASP A 451 -8.79 -22.89 13.80
N ALA A 452 -9.61 -23.71 13.16
CA ALA A 452 -11.03 -23.48 13.18
C ALA A 452 -11.33 -23.24 14.65
N ILE A 453 -11.85 -22.05 14.96
CA ILE A 453 -12.42 -21.81 16.27
C ILE A 453 -13.48 -22.91 16.38
N GLU A 454 -13.13 -24.01 17.05
CA GLU A 454 -14.13 -24.90 17.61
C GLU A 454 -14.89 -23.95 18.51
N GLU A 455 -16.07 -23.53 18.06
CA GLU A 455 -17.08 -22.99 18.94
C GLU A 455 -17.14 -24.00 20.09
N GLU A 456 -16.55 -23.64 21.23
CA GLU A 456 -16.73 -24.39 22.47
C GLU A 456 -18.23 -24.51 22.58
N GLY A 457 -18.72 -25.73 22.36
CA GLY A 457 -20.13 -26.02 22.42
C GLY A 457 -20.64 -25.48 23.73
N GLU A 458 -21.66 -24.63 23.66
CA GLU A 458 -22.44 -24.22 24.82
C GLU A 458 -22.68 -25.50 25.64
N GLU A 459 -22.01 -25.61 26.78
CA GLU A 459 -22.31 -26.64 27.75
C GLU A 459 -23.76 -26.40 28.14
N ASP A 460 -24.64 -27.27 27.62
CA ASP A 460 -26.04 -27.37 28.01
C ASP A 460 -26.10 -27.43 29.54
N GLU A 461 -26.45 -26.31 30.17
CA GLU A 461 -26.76 -26.17 31.60
C GLU A 461 -28.07 -26.93 31.95
N THR A 462 -28.17 -28.21 31.63
CA THR A 462 -29.38 -29.02 31.90
C THR A 462 -29.15 -30.29 32.70
N GLU A 463 -27.96 -30.54 33.25
CA GLU A 463 -27.73 -31.71 34.12
C GLU A 463 -27.42 -31.40 35.60
N THR A 464 -27.37 -30.13 36.01
CA THR A 464 -27.14 -29.74 37.42
C THR A 464 -28.39 -29.43 38.25
N GLU A 465 -29.60 -29.49 37.67
CA GLU A 465 -30.85 -29.37 38.44
C GLU A 465 -31.40 -30.72 38.95
N ASN A 466 -31.07 -31.85 38.31
CA ASN A 466 -31.59 -33.17 38.70
C ASN A 466 -30.81 -33.89 39.82
N GLN A 467 -29.73 -33.28 40.34
CA GLN A 467 -29.03 -33.80 41.54
C GLN A 467 -29.34 -32.99 42.81
N ASN A 468 -29.97 -31.81 42.70
CA ASN A 468 -30.37 -30.98 43.84
C ASN A 468 -31.83 -31.16 44.27
N GLU A 469 -32.64 -31.94 43.55
CA GLU A 469 -33.98 -32.37 43.98
C GLU A 469 -33.96 -33.69 44.76
N ASN A 470 -33.02 -34.60 44.48
CA ASN A 470 -32.94 -35.89 45.20
C ASN A 470 -32.26 -35.81 46.58
N GLU A 471 -31.55 -34.72 46.92
CA GLU A 471 -31.03 -34.50 48.28
C GLU A 471 -31.95 -33.67 49.18
N LYS A 472 -33.06 -33.12 48.64
CA LYS A 472 -34.07 -32.40 49.44
C LYS A 472 -35.25 -33.27 49.88
N ASP A 473 -35.49 -34.40 49.21
CA ASP A 473 -36.53 -35.36 49.60
C ASP A 473 -36.06 -36.40 50.64
N GLU A 474 -34.75 -36.71 50.75
CA GLU A 474 -34.23 -37.60 51.81
C GLU A 474 -34.03 -36.90 53.18
N VAL A 475 -34.06 -35.56 53.23
CA VAL A 475 -33.97 -34.78 54.47
C VAL A 475 -35.36 -34.47 55.07
N GLN A 476 -36.44 -34.59 54.29
CA GLN A 476 -37.82 -34.43 54.80
C GLN A 476 -38.48 -35.74 55.28
N GLU A 477 -38.03 -36.93 54.86
CA GLU A 477 -38.56 -38.21 55.38
C GLU A 477 -37.91 -38.69 56.69
N ASN A 478 -36.74 -38.15 57.09
CA ASN A 478 -36.10 -38.48 58.38
C ASN A 478 -36.45 -37.52 59.54
N ALA A 479 -37.22 -36.45 59.28
CA ALA A 479 -37.69 -35.52 60.31
C ALA A 479 -39.08 -35.88 60.89
N THR A 480 -39.71 -36.98 60.47
CA THR A 480 -41.03 -37.42 60.99
C THR A 480 -41.00 -38.74 61.77
N LYS A 481 -39.84 -39.18 62.26
CA LYS A 481 -39.71 -40.40 63.10
C LYS A 481 -38.91 -40.27 64.40
N GLN A 482 -38.64 -39.05 64.88
CA GLN A 482 -38.10 -38.83 66.22
C GLN A 482 -38.72 -37.61 66.91
N GLU A 483 -40.05 -37.57 67.06
CA GLU A 483 -40.73 -36.95 68.20
C GLU A 483 -42.01 -37.75 68.51
N VAL A 484 -41.82 -38.83 69.28
CA VAL A 484 -42.69 -39.22 70.40
C VAL A 484 -41.87 -39.07 71.66
#